data_AF-A0A1M3NPR4-F1
#
_entry.id   AF-A0A1M3NPR4-F1
#
_cell.length_a   1.000
_cell.length_b   1.000
_cell.length_c   1.000
_cell.angle_alpha   90.00
_cell.angle_beta   90.00
_cell.angle_gamma   90.00
#
_symmetry.space_group_name_H-M   'P 1'
#
loop_
_entity.id
_entity.type
_entity.pdbx_description
1 polymer ?
#
loop_
_entity_poly.entity_id
_entity_poly.type
_entity_poly.pdbx_seq_one_letter_code
_entity_poly.pdbx_strand_id
1 'polypeptide(L)'
;MAFRYAPYDGSKQPFSIGLAPLAPERWFEPDERLLPELALKDALLAQKRDAVFAERDDTRDSQAEILDAIARHLLAHHGERFSLDDDAIVIDSGARRVNLSGVSPLLAASLLVQDDLCLMRQDRDGWRLVAASLCFPSSWSLGEKFNRR
;
A
#
# COMPACT_ATOMS: atom_id res chain seq x y z
N MET A 1 -12.33 -3.24 24.80
CA MET A 1 -12.05 -2.75 23.42
C MET A 1 -13.21 -3.14 22.54
N ALA A 2 -13.83 -2.18 21.86
CA ALA A 2 -14.80 -2.47 20.80
C ALA A 2 -14.04 -2.62 19.49
N PHE A 3 -14.38 -3.61 18.67
CA PHE A 3 -13.80 -3.75 17.34
C PHE A 3 -14.35 -2.65 16.42
N ARG A 4 -13.45 -1.94 15.71
CA ARG A 4 -13.83 -0.90 14.72
C ARG A 4 -14.70 -1.48 13.61
N TYR A 5 -14.48 -2.76 13.28
CA TYR A 5 -15.27 -3.54 12.34
C TYR A 5 -15.72 -4.84 12.98
N ALA A 6 -17.02 -5.12 12.94
CA ALA A 6 -17.59 -6.37 13.45
C ALA A 6 -18.26 -7.16 12.32
N PRO A 7 -17.52 -7.67 11.32
CA PRO A 7 -18.10 -8.42 10.19
C PRO A 7 -18.86 -9.69 10.61
N TYR A 8 -18.67 -10.14 11.86
CA TYR A 8 -19.34 -11.27 12.50
C TYR A 8 -20.62 -10.89 13.27
N ASP A 9 -21.02 -9.60 13.32
CA ASP A 9 -22.20 -9.13 14.07
C ASP A 9 -23.54 -9.41 13.37
N GLY A 10 -23.51 -10.05 12.19
CA GLY A 10 -24.70 -10.39 11.42
C GLY A 10 -25.28 -9.25 10.59
N SER A 11 -24.68 -8.04 10.61
CA SER A 11 -25.13 -6.90 9.81
C SER A 11 -24.80 -7.02 8.31
N LYS A 12 -23.87 -7.90 7.94
CA LYS A 12 -23.46 -8.17 6.56
C LYS A 12 -23.77 -9.62 6.18
N GLN A 13 -24.18 -9.84 4.94
CA GLN A 13 -24.38 -11.20 4.44
C GLN A 13 -23.06 -12.00 4.48
N PRO A 14 -23.05 -13.21 5.07
CA PRO A 14 -21.91 -14.10 5.02
C PRO A 14 -21.51 -14.38 3.56
N PHE A 15 -20.21 -14.42 3.28
CA PHE A 15 -19.62 -14.78 1.96
C PHE A 15 -19.72 -13.76 0.82
N SER A 16 -20.11 -12.51 1.08
CA SER A 16 -19.85 -11.43 0.12
C SER A 16 -18.35 -11.16 0.05
N ILE A 17 -17.63 -11.81 -0.87
CA ILE A 17 -16.23 -11.48 -1.20
C ILE A 17 -16.26 -10.06 -1.77
N GLY A 18 -15.95 -9.09 -0.90
CA GLY A 18 -16.08 -7.67 -1.16
C GLY A 18 -15.04 -7.16 -2.15
N LEU A 19 -15.37 -7.25 -3.44
CA LEU A 19 -14.72 -6.48 -4.51
C LEU A 19 -15.47 -5.17 -4.79
N ALA A 20 -16.26 -4.68 -3.84
CA ALA A 20 -16.91 -3.39 -3.97
C ALA A 20 -15.85 -2.29 -3.80
N PRO A 21 -15.81 -1.29 -4.70
CA PRO A 21 -14.94 -0.13 -4.52
C PRO A 21 -15.18 0.51 -3.15
N LEU A 22 -14.09 0.86 -2.46
CA LEU A 22 -14.19 1.71 -1.28
C LEU A 22 -14.57 3.13 -1.73
N ALA A 23 -15.26 3.85 -0.84
CA ALA A 23 -15.42 5.29 -1.01
C ALA A 23 -14.02 5.93 -1.01
N PRO A 24 -13.69 6.83 -1.96
CA PRO A 24 -12.34 7.39 -2.08
C PRO A 24 -11.81 8.04 -0.80
N GLU A 25 -12.69 8.58 0.05
CA GLU A 25 -12.35 9.24 1.32
C GLU A 25 -11.98 8.24 2.42
N ARG A 26 -12.17 6.94 2.19
CA ARG A 26 -11.93 5.84 3.14
C ARG A 26 -10.87 4.87 2.62
N TRP A 27 -9.97 5.35 1.78
CA TRP A 27 -8.97 4.50 1.13
C TRP A 27 -8.00 3.91 2.16
N PHE A 28 -7.50 4.74 3.08
CA PHE A 28 -6.57 4.31 4.12
C PHE A 28 -7.10 4.66 5.52
N GLU A 29 -6.72 3.84 6.50
CA GLU A 29 -7.11 4.02 7.90
C GLU A 29 -5.89 3.92 8.82
N PRO A 30 -4.90 4.85 8.70
CA PRO A 30 -3.70 4.82 9.51
C PRO A 30 -4.03 4.86 11.00
N ASP A 31 -3.58 3.86 11.74
CA ASP A 31 -3.89 3.67 13.16
C ASP A 31 -2.64 3.85 14.06
N GLU A 32 -2.77 3.59 15.36
CA GLU A 32 -1.67 3.71 16.32
C GLU A 32 -0.47 2.80 16.01
N ARG A 33 -0.63 1.80 15.14
CA ARG A 33 0.40 0.84 14.74
C ARG A 33 1.12 1.22 13.45
N LEU A 34 0.76 2.36 12.83
CA LEU A 34 1.38 2.87 11.60
C LEU A 34 2.91 2.81 11.65
N LEU A 35 3.55 3.50 12.60
CA LEU A 35 5.02 3.58 12.66
C LEU A 35 5.68 2.22 12.91
N PRO A 36 5.24 1.39 13.89
CA PRO A 36 5.76 0.04 14.07
C PRO A 36 5.64 -0.84 12.83
N GLU A 37 4.51 -0.83 12.13
CA GLU A 37 4.29 -1.69 10.95
C GLU A 37 5.07 -1.23 9.73
N LEU A 38 5.17 0.08 9.55
CA LEU A 38 6.04 0.69 8.57
C LEU A 38 7.53 0.32 8.78
N ALA A 39 7.99 0.25 10.03
CA ALA A 39 9.34 -0.23 10.36
C ALA A 39 9.52 -1.74 10.06
N LEU A 40 8.47 -2.55 10.21
CA LEU A 40 8.52 -3.95 9.79
C LEU A 40 8.66 -4.09 8.26
N LYS A 41 8.03 -3.20 7.47
CA LYS A 41 8.24 -3.15 6.02
C LYS A 41 9.70 -2.84 5.68
N ASP A 42 10.32 -1.87 6.37
CA ASP A 42 11.76 -1.58 6.17
C ASP A 42 12.63 -2.81 6.44
N ALA A 43 12.36 -3.51 7.55
CA ALA A 43 13.12 -4.70 7.91
C ALA A 43 12.96 -5.82 6.87
N LEU A 44 11.75 -6.04 6.34
CA LEU A 44 11.48 -7.01 5.29
C LEU A 44 12.14 -6.62 3.96
N LEU A 45 12.09 -5.34 3.58
CA LEU A 45 12.75 -4.82 2.38
C LEU A 45 14.27 -4.94 2.48
N ALA A 46 14.86 -4.77 3.67
CA ALA A 46 16.29 -4.92 3.88
C ALA A 46 16.75 -6.39 3.84
N GLN A 47 15.95 -7.31 4.39
CA GLN A 47 16.35 -8.71 4.55
C GLN A 47 15.88 -9.64 3.43
N LYS A 48 14.74 -9.32 2.80
CA LYS A 48 14.01 -10.22 1.90
C LYS A 48 13.39 -9.48 0.72
N ARG A 49 14.08 -8.46 0.20
CA ARG A 49 13.58 -7.59 -0.88
C ARG A 49 12.89 -8.35 -2.00
N ASP A 50 13.56 -9.36 -2.56
CA ASP A 50 13.07 -10.12 -3.72
C ASP A 50 11.81 -10.95 -3.41
N ALA A 51 11.54 -11.23 -2.13
CA ALA A 51 10.33 -11.93 -1.71
C ALA A 51 9.13 -11.00 -1.48
N VAL A 52 9.38 -9.72 -1.19
CA VAL A 52 8.33 -8.76 -0.78
C VAL A 52 8.15 -7.61 -1.75
N PHE A 53 9.05 -7.42 -2.71
CA PHE A 53 8.98 -6.33 -3.68
C PHE A 53 9.39 -6.82 -5.07
N ALA A 54 8.55 -6.53 -6.05
CA ALA A 54 8.85 -6.81 -7.46
C ALA A 54 8.18 -5.77 -8.34
N GLU A 55 8.84 -5.40 -9.43
CA GLU A 55 8.31 -4.44 -10.40
C GLU A 55 8.84 -4.70 -11.80
N ARG A 56 8.06 -4.29 -12.80
CA ARG A 56 8.50 -4.24 -14.19
C ARG A 56 8.90 -2.82 -14.57
N ASP A 57 9.92 -2.68 -15.39
CA ASP A 57 10.40 -1.37 -15.84
C ASP A 57 9.33 -0.59 -16.62
N ASP A 58 8.46 -1.28 -17.37
CA ASP A 58 7.36 -0.68 -18.14
C ASP A 58 6.15 -0.24 -17.29
N THR A 59 6.32 -0.12 -15.97
CA THR A 59 5.25 0.29 -15.04
C THR A 59 5.55 1.56 -14.27
N ARG A 60 6.73 2.19 -14.45
CA ARG A 60 7.16 3.36 -13.67
C ARG A 60 6.13 4.50 -13.66
N ASP A 61 5.53 4.80 -14.81
CA ASP A 61 4.52 5.87 -14.92
C ASP A 61 3.26 5.56 -14.11
N SER A 62 2.76 4.32 -14.21
CA SER A 62 1.60 3.87 -13.42
C SER A 62 1.92 3.82 -11.92
N GLN A 63 3.14 3.47 -11.54
CA GLN A 63 3.55 3.53 -10.13
C GLN A 63 3.60 4.98 -9.62
N ALA A 64 4.06 5.93 -10.45
CA ALA A 64 4.09 7.35 -10.09
C ALA A 64 2.68 7.91 -9.91
N GLU A 65 1.73 7.52 -10.76
CA GLU A 65 0.31 7.87 -10.60
C GLU A 65 -0.24 7.37 -9.25
N ILE A 66 0.09 6.14 -8.85
CA ILE A 66 -0.31 5.58 -7.55
C ILE A 66 0.35 6.34 -6.39
N LEU A 67 1.65 6.65 -6.48
CA LEU A 67 2.34 7.44 -5.46
C LEU A 67 1.66 8.79 -5.25
N ASP A 68 1.40 9.52 -6.34
CA ASP A 68 0.75 10.83 -6.30
C ASP A 68 -0.68 10.73 -5.75
N ALA A 69 -1.45 9.72 -6.15
CA ALA A 69 -2.80 9.48 -5.64
C ALA A 69 -2.81 9.21 -4.13
N ILE A 70 -1.89 8.36 -3.64
CA ILE A 70 -1.77 8.02 -2.21
C ILE A 70 -1.30 9.25 -1.42
N ALA A 71 -0.25 9.94 -1.88
CA ALA A 71 0.26 11.12 -1.19
C ALA A 71 -0.81 12.21 -1.08
N ARG A 72 -1.54 12.52 -2.17
CA ARG A 72 -2.65 13.47 -2.16
C ARG A 72 -3.76 13.05 -1.19
N HIS A 73 -4.12 11.77 -1.17
CA HIS A 73 -5.14 11.28 -0.26
C HIS A 73 -4.71 11.42 1.22
N LEU A 74 -3.49 11.00 1.57
CA LEU A 74 -2.97 11.09 2.93
C LEU A 74 -2.89 12.54 3.42
N LEU A 75 -2.43 13.47 2.57
CA LEU A 75 -2.37 14.90 2.92
C LEU A 75 -3.77 15.52 3.09
N ALA A 76 -4.76 15.09 2.29
CA ALA A 76 -6.11 15.65 2.34
C ALA A 76 -6.96 15.09 3.50
N HIS A 77 -6.80 13.80 3.81
CA HIS A 77 -7.69 13.08 4.75
C HIS A 77 -7.03 12.72 6.08
N HIS A 78 -5.69 12.80 6.17
CA HIS A 78 -4.90 12.47 7.36
C HIS A 78 -3.84 13.55 7.66
N GLY A 79 -4.14 14.82 7.36
CA GLY A 79 -3.22 15.95 7.55
C GLY A 79 -2.77 16.19 9.00
N GLU A 80 -3.45 15.58 9.98
CA GLU A 80 -3.04 15.56 11.38
C GLU A 80 -1.80 14.69 11.64
N ARG A 81 -1.52 13.73 10.74
CA ARG A 81 -0.36 12.82 10.82
C ARG A 81 0.63 13.04 9.69
N PHE A 82 0.16 13.39 8.50
CA PHE A 82 0.97 13.50 7.29
C PHE A 82 1.13 14.95 6.86
N SER A 83 2.35 15.34 6.54
CA SER A 83 2.67 16.66 5.94
C SER A 83 3.70 16.51 4.83
N LEU A 84 3.65 17.43 3.87
CA LEU A 84 4.63 17.51 2.78
C LEU A 84 5.79 18.41 3.20
N ASP A 85 7.01 17.93 2.99
CA ASP A 85 8.25 18.69 3.18
C ASP A 85 9.18 18.48 1.97
N ASP A 86 9.18 19.47 1.09
CA ASP A 86 9.79 19.43 -0.24
C ASP A 86 9.36 18.20 -1.05
N ASP A 87 10.26 17.23 -1.19
CA ASP A 87 10.11 16.00 -1.97
C ASP A 87 9.98 14.78 -1.05
N ALA A 88 9.40 14.98 0.13
CA ALA A 88 9.16 13.93 1.09
C ALA A 88 7.84 14.13 1.84
N ILE A 89 7.26 13.03 2.28
CA ILE A 89 6.16 13.04 3.24
C ILE A 89 6.73 12.76 4.63
N VAL A 90 6.36 13.61 5.57
CA VAL A 90 6.69 13.52 6.99
C VAL A 90 5.47 12.98 7.75
N ILE A 91 5.69 11.97 8.59
CA ILE A 91 4.66 11.28 9.37
C ILE A 91 4.86 11.55 10.86
N ASP A 92 3.75 11.78 11.58
CA ASP A 92 3.66 11.99 13.02
C ASP A 92 4.70 13.02 13.51
N SER A 93 4.62 14.24 12.95
CA SER A 93 5.48 15.39 13.33
C SER A 93 6.99 15.13 13.25
N GLY A 94 7.44 14.34 12.26
CA GLY A 94 8.87 14.10 12.04
C GLY A 94 9.37 12.73 12.49
N ALA A 95 8.52 11.90 13.10
CA ALA A 95 8.90 10.56 13.54
C ALA A 95 9.38 9.67 12.38
N ARG A 96 8.85 9.89 11.17
CA ARG A 96 9.30 9.25 9.94
C ARG A 96 9.31 10.24 8.77
N ARG A 97 10.28 10.08 7.87
CA ARG A 97 10.36 10.77 6.57
C ARG A 97 10.46 9.75 5.45
N VAL A 98 9.65 9.92 4.40
CA VAL A 98 9.68 9.09 3.20
C VAL A 98 9.93 9.98 1.99
N ASN A 99 11.07 9.79 1.33
CA ASN A 99 11.39 10.51 0.10
C ASN A 99 10.51 9.99 -1.05
N LEU A 100 9.92 10.91 -1.81
CA LEU A 100 9.06 10.58 -2.94
C LEU A 100 9.86 10.33 -4.23
N SER A 101 11.10 10.83 -4.30
CA SER A 101 12.03 10.57 -5.40
C SER A 101 13.26 9.75 -4.98
N GLY A 102 14.07 9.37 -5.97
CA GLY A 102 15.32 8.62 -5.77
C GLY A 102 15.14 7.12 -5.53
N VAL A 103 13.91 6.64 -5.47
CA VAL A 103 13.54 5.23 -5.35
C VAL A 103 12.41 4.88 -6.32
N SER A 104 12.05 3.59 -6.38
CA SER A 104 10.83 3.17 -7.08
C SER A 104 9.62 3.93 -6.54
N PRO A 105 8.75 4.51 -7.40
CA PRO A 105 7.55 5.20 -6.92
C PRO A 105 6.61 4.30 -6.11
N LEU A 106 6.48 3.03 -6.49
CA LEU A 106 5.68 2.08 -5.72
C LEU A 106 6.31 1.76 -4.36
N LEU A 107 7.65 1.71 -4.30
CA LEU A 107 8.36 1.54 -3.04
C LEU A 107 8.11 2.73 -2.11
N ALA A 108 8.27 3.96 -2.59
CA ALA A 108 7.95 5.16 -1.82
C ALA A 108 6.51 5.12 -1.31
N ALA A 109 5.55 4.80 -2.19
CA ALA A 109 4.14 4.72 -1.84
C ALA A 109 3.88 3.68 -0.75
N SER A 110 4.53 2.51 -0.85
CA SER A 110 4.38 1.44 0.13
C SER A 110 4.91 1.82 1.52
N LEU A 111 5.83 2.78 1.61
CA LEU A 111 6.37 3.26 2.88
C LEU A 111 5.51 4.36 3.51
N LEU A 112 4.45 4.82 2.84
CA LEU A 112 3.49 5.78 3.38
C LEU A 112 2.31 5.10 4.09
N VAL A 113 1.98 3.86 3.73
CA VAL A 113 0.76 3.16 4.17
C VAL A 113 1.07 1.79 4.81
N GLN A 114 0.22 1.36 5.73
CA GLN A 114 0.33 0.03 6.37
C GLN A 114 0.10 -1.07 5.35
N ASP A 115 -0.88 -0.89 4.46
CA ASP A 115 -1.34 -1.84 3.47
C ASP A 115 -0.25 -2.30 2.48
N ASP A 116 -0.43 -3.53 2.00
CA ASP A 116 0.32 -4.05 0.86
C ASP A 116 -0.26 -3.49 -0.45
N LEU A 117 0.63 -3.09 -1.36
CA LEU A 117 0.23 -2.47 -2.63
C LEU A 117 0.49 -3.44 -3.78
N CYS A 118 -0.54 -3.70 -4.57
CA CYS A 118 -0.48 -4.56 -5.76
C CYS A 118 -1.00 -3.80 -6.98
N LEU A 119 -0.12 -3.55 -7.95
CA LEU A 119 -0.47 -2.92 -9.23
C LEU A 119 -0.75 -4.01 -10.27
N MET A 120 -1.98 -4.04 -10.76
CA MET A 120 -2.41 -4.98 -11.79
C MET A 120 -2.66 -4.25 -13.11
N ARG A 121 -2.21 -4.84 -14.22
CA ARG A 121 -2.50 -4.35 -15.57
C ARG A 121 -3.34 -5.38 -16.31
N GLN A 122 -4.38 -4.91 -16.98
CA GLN A 122 -5.15 -5.75 -17.89
C GLN A 122 -4.40 -5.87 -19.23
N ASP A 123 -4.16 -7.10 -19.66
CA ASP A 123 -3.70 -7.43 -21.00
C ASP A 123 -4.82 -8.22 -21.73
N ARG A 124 -4.55 -8.63 -22.98
CA ARG A 124 -5.50 -9.41 -23.79
C ARG A 124 -5.88 -10.76 -23.17
N ASP A 125 -5.00 -11.31 -22.34
CA ASP A 125 -5.08 -12.65 -21.77
C ASP A 125 -5.61 -12.60 -20.31
N GLY A 126 -5.78 -11.41 -19.72
CA GLY A 126 -6.38 -11.22 -18.40
C GLY A 126 -5.70 -10.13 -17.58
N TRP A 127 -5.87 -10.19 -16.26
CA TRP A 127 -5.14 -9.31 -15.35
C TRP A 127 -3.81 -9.92 -14.95
N ARG A 128 -2.79 -9.08 -14.80
CA ARG A 128 -1.46 -9.48 -14.37
C ARG A 128 -0.95 -8.57 -13.28
N LEU A 129 -0.36 -9.16 -12.23
CA LEU A 129 0.38 -8.42 -11.22
C LEU A 129 1.73 -7.96 -11.80
N VAL A 130 1.88 -6.65 -12.01
CA VAL A 130 3.03 -6.07 -12.75
C VAL A 130 3.99 -5.27 -11.86
N ALA A 131 3.54 -4.84 -10.69
CA ALA A 131 4.38 -4.33 -9.61
C ALA A 131 3.71 -4.58 -8.26
N ALA A 132 4.47 -4.84 -7.21
CA ALA A 132 3.93 -5.05 -5.87
C ALA A 132 4.95 -4.75 -4.77
N SER A 133 4.43 -4.25 -3.65
CA SER A 133 5.04 -4.34 -2.32
C SER A 133 4.11 -5.18 -1.45
N LEU A 134 4.50 -6.43 -1.18
CA LEU A 134 3.73 -7.47 -0.50
C LEU A 134 4.50 -7.99 0.73
N CYS A 135 4.39 -7.28 1.86
CA CYS A 135 5.11 -7.57 3.10
C CYS A 135 4.34 -8.52 4.03
N PHE A 136 3.00 -8.49 4.03
CA PHE A 136 2.15 -9.23 4.96
C PHE A 136 1.04 -10.03 4.25
N PRO A 137 1.37 -10.91 3.29
CA PRO A 137 0.36 -11.64 2.52
C PRO A 137 -0.39 -12.70 3.35
N SER A 138 -1.64 -12.95 2.97
CA SER A 138 -2.47 -14.04 3.52
C SER A 138 -2.45 -15.27 2.60
N SER A 139 -1.63 -16.26 2.93
CA SER A 139 -1.60 -17.59 2.27
C SER A 139 -1.17 -17.61 0.79
N TRP A 140 -0.39 -16.63 0.33
CA TRP A 140 0.26 -16.66 -0.99
C TRP A 140 1.60 -15.92 -0.97
N SER A 141 2.46 -16.18 -1.96
CA SER A 141 3.77 -15.53 -2.09
C SER A 141 3.87 -14.71 -3.37
N LEU A 142 4.61 -13.59 -3.32
CA LEU A 142 4.79 -12.72 -4.49
C LEU A 142 5.40 -13.48 -5.67
N GLY A 143 6.43 -14.29 -5.43
CA GLY A 143 7.10 -15.07 -6.49
C GLY A 143 6.19 -16.10 -7.19
N GLU A 144 5.14 -16.57 -6.53
CA GLU A 144 4.15 -17.47 -7.14
C GLU A 144 3.14 -16.76 -8.03
N LYS A 145 2.90 -15.46 -7.85
CA LYS A 145 1.84 -14.72 -8.55
C LYS A 145 2.37 -13.63 -9.47
N PHE A 146 3.56 -13.10 -9.19
CA PHE A 146 4.12 -11.99 -9.93
C PHE A 146 4.27 -12.33 -11.41
N ASN A 147 3.80 -11.42 -12.27
CA ASN A 147 3.79 -11.58 -13.71
C ASN A 147 3.05 -12.84 -14.20
N ARG A 148 2.12 -13.41 -13.40
CA ARG A 148 1.24 -14.53 -13.79
C ARG A 148 -0.22 -14.07 -13.93
N ARG A 149 -1.04 -14.93 -14.51
CA ARG A 149 -2.50 -14.76 -14.65
C ARG A 149 -3.22 -15.28 -13.42
#